data_AF-A0A351CXS4-F1
#
_entry.id   AF-A0A351CXS4-F1
#
_cell.length_a   1.000
_cell.length_b   1.000
_cell.length_c   1.000
_cell.angle_alpha   90.00
_cell.angle_beta   90.00
_cell.angle_gamma   90.00
#
_symmetry.space_group_name_H-M   'P 1'
#
loop_
_entity.id
_entity.type
_entity.pdbx_description
1 polymer ?
#
loop_
_entity_poly.entity_id
_entity_poly.type
_entity_poly.pdbx_seq_one_letter_code
_entity_poly.pdbx_strand_id
1 'polypeptide(L)'
;MLHCGCIHYELTRYFAEDRLRLNQFLELLLLSAVWGSSFLFIKLAVPEFGAFALVFVRTLAAGLILLPMVYLRGSLLKIKHHWRHIFVLSLLASSIPFSLFAFTAAYVTSGFASILNATIPIWTVLLGFLIFGEKVSKVALLGILLGFTGVWVLYGDDAMSQSASIALPVAAALFATLMYALTGFYHKRFLVE
;
A
#
# COMPACT_ATOMS: atom_id res chain seq x y z
N MET A 1 30.71 -26.84 -9.30
CA MET A 1 29.84 -26.56 -10.47
C MET A 1 28.42 -27.16 -10.37
N LEU A 2 27.97 -27.71 -9.22
CA LEU A 2 26.65 -28.37 -9.10
C LEU A 2 25.57 -27.57 -8.32
N HIS A 3 25.83 -26.32 -7.93
CA HIS A 3 24.89 -25.54 -7.09
C HIS A 3 23.98 -24.54 -7.84
N CYS A 4 24.14 -24.38 -9.17
CA CYS A 4 23.35 -23.40 -9.93
C CYS A 4 22.03 -23.97 -10.50
N GLY A 5 21.93 -25.29 -10.68
CA GLY A 5 20.76 -25.92 -11.30
C GLY A 5 19.53 -26.06 -10.39
N CYS A 6 19.73 -26.17 -9.07
CA CYS A 6 18.64 -26.43 -8.12
C CYS A 6 17.73 -25.21 -7.92
N ILE A 7 18.30 -24.00 -7.91
CA ILE A 7 17.55 -22.75 -7.71
C ILE A 7 16.67 -22.44 -8.94
N HIS A 8 17.14 -22.77 -10.14
CA HIS A 8 16.34 -22.55 -11.35
C HIS A 8 15.13 -23.50 -11.41
N TYR A 9 15.28 -24.75 -10.97
CA TYR A 9 14.20 -25.74 -10.97
C TYR A 9 13.06 -25.40 -9.96
N GLU A 10 13.39 -24.93 -8.76
CA GLU A 10 12.40 -24.50 -7.75
C GLU A 10 11.60 -23.26 -8.21
N LEU A 11 12.26 -22.29 -8.86
CA LEU A 11 11.62 -21.08 -9.37
C LEU A 11 10.62 -21.37 -10.50
N THR A 12 10.96 -22.23 -11.46
CA THR A 12 10.01 -22.59 -12.53
C THR A 12 8.83 -23.40 -12.00
N ARG A 13 9.02 -24.19 -10.93
CA ARG A 13 7.95 -24.98 -10.30
C ARG A 13 6.96 -24.09 -9.54
N TYR A 14 7.44 -23.07 -8.85
CA TYR A 14 6.59 -22.05 -8.20
C TYR A 14 5.74 -21.27 -9.22
N PHE A 15 6.33 -20.88 -10.37
CA PHE A 15 5.58 -20.23 -11.44
C PHE A 15 4.65 -21.17 -12.23
N ALA A 16 4.93 -22.48 -12.27
CA ALA A 16 4.13 -23.47 -13.00
C ALA A 16 2.93 -24.01 -12.20
N GLU A 17 2.95 -23.92 -10.86
CA GLU A 17 1.86 -24.38 -9.98
C GLU A 17 0.84 -23.30 -9.58
N ASP A 18 1.06 -22.03 -9.95
CA ASP A 18 0.12 -20.93 -9.71
C ASP A 18 -1.09 -20.98 -10.67
N ARG A 19 -1.85 -22.08 -10.65
CA ARG A 19 -3.28 -21.95 -10.95
C ARG A 19 -3.90 -21.22 -9.77
N LEU A 20 -4.07 -19.90 -9.92
CA LEU A 20 -4.98 -19.11 -9.10
C LEU A 20 -6.29 -19.89 -8.94
N ARG A 21 -6.51 -20.47 -7.77
CA ARG A 21 -7.74 -21.19 -7.49
C ARG A 21 -8.87 -20.17 -7.55
N LEU A 22 -10.06 -20.57 -8.02
CA LEU A 22 -11.20 -19.65 -8.12
C LEU A 22 -11.45 -18.88 -6.81
N ASN A 23 -11.25 -19.52 -5.66
CA ASN A 23 -11.34 -18.90 -4.35
C ASN A 23 -10.34 -17.74 -4.16
N GLN A 24 -9.07 -17.91 -4.55
CA GLN A 24 -8.05 -16.86 -4.44
C GLN A 24 -8.37 -15.67 -5.37
N PHE A 25 -8.90 -15.96 -6.56
CA PHE A 25 -9.32 -14.90 -7.48
C PHE A 25 -10.51 -14.10 -6.92
N LEU A 26 -11.49 -14.80 -6.34
CA LEU A 26 -12.64 -14.17 -5.66
C LEU A 26 -12.19 -13.35 -4.44
N GLU A 27 -11.26 -13.87 -3.64
CA GLU A 27 -10.66 -13.13 -2.52
C GLU A 27 -9.96 -11.85 -2.99
N LEU A 28 -9.17 -11.92 -4.06
CA LEU A 28 -8.52 -10.75 -4.65
C LEU A 28 -9.51 -9.73 -5.20
N LEU A 29 -10.58 -10.17 -5.85
CA LEU A 29 -11.65 -9.29 -6.34
C LEU A 29 -12.36 -8.59 -5.17
N LEU A 30 -12.75 -9.34 -4.14
CA LEU A 30 -13.39 -8.78 -2.96
C LEU A 30 -12.46 -7.80 -2.24
N LEU A 31 -11.21 -8.18 -2.04
CA LEU A 31 -10.20 -7.31 -1.43
C LEU A 31 -10.01 -6.03 -2.23
N SER A 32 -9.92 -6.13 -3.56
CA SER A 32 -9.76 -4.98 -4.46
C SER A 32 -10.98 -4.07 -4.42
N ALA A 33 -12.19 -4.63 -4.40
CA ALA A 33 -13.43 -3.88 -4.29
C ALA A 33 -13.52 -3.13 -2.95
N VAL A 34 -13.19 -3.81 -1.84
CA VAL A 34 -13.15 -3.21 -0.50
C VAL A 34 -12.12 -2.08 -0.44
N TRP A 35 -10.89 -2.31 -0.92
CA TRP A 35 -9.85 -1.29 -0.92
C TRP A 35 -10.17 -0.11 -1.84
N GLY A 36 -10.68 -0.35 -3.05
CA GLY A 36 -11.07 0.71 -3.98
C GLY A 36 -12.21 1.57 -3.42
N SER A 37 -13.23 0.94 -2.82
CA SER A 37 -14.36 1.65 -2.22
C SER A 37 -13.96 2.61 -1.09
N SER A 38 -12.87 2.31 -0.38
CA SER A 38 -12.34 3.18 0.68
C SER A 38 -12.00 4.58 0.15
N PHE A 39 -11.43 4.72 -1.04
CA PHE A 39 -11.10 6.03 -1.61
C PHE A 39 -12.36 6.83 -1.97
N LEU A 40 -13.42 6.15 -2.41
CA LEU A 40 -14.72 6.77 -2.63
C LEU A 40 -15.31 7.31 -1.33
N PHE A 41 -15.34 6.49 -0.26
CA PHE A 41 -15.86 6.94 1.03
C PHE A 41 -15.03 8.07 1.65
N ILE A 42 -13.71 8.04 1.50
CA ILE A 42 -12.85 9.16 1.94
C ILE A 42 -13.23 10.44 1.18
N LYS A 43 -13.36 10.38 -0.16
CA LYS A 43 -13.78 11.53 -0.97
C LYS A 43 -15.12 12.12 -0.53
N LEU A 44 -16.07 11.25 -0.18
CA LEU A 44 -17.41 11.66 0.28
C LEU A 44 -17.42 12.21 1.70
N ALA A 45 -16.61 11.66 2.62
CA ALA A 45 -16.65 12.02 4.04
C ALA A 45 -15.71 13.19 4.40
N VAL A 46 -14.63 13.42 3.64
CA VAL A 46 -13.67 14.51 3.90
C VAL A 46 -14.32 15.90 3.94
N PRO A 47 -15.24 16.28 3.03
CA PRO A 47 -15.90 17.59 3.08
C PRO A 47 -16.72 17.82 4.36
N GLU A 48 -17.32 16.77 4.91
CA GLU A 48 -18.24 16.85 6.06
C GLU A 48 -17.50 16.80 7.41
N PHE A 49 -16.53 15.90 7.54
CA PHE A 49 -15.84 15.62 8.81
C PHE A 49 -14.45 16.26 8.90
N GLY A 50 -13.85 16.61 7.77
CA GLY A 50 -12.44 16.98 7.67
C GLY A 50 -11.51 15.76 7.63
N ALA A 51 -10.36 15.92 6.98
CA ALA A 51 -9.40 14.84 6.72
C ALA A 51 -8.88 14.17 8.01
N PHE A 52 -8.45 14.95 8.99
CA PHE A 52 -7.84 14.42 10.20
C PHE A 52 -8.84 13.70 11.11
N ALA A 53 -10.04 14.25 11.28
CA ALA A 53 -11.06 13.64 12.13
C ALA A 53 -11.53 12.30 11.53
N LEU A 54 -11.71 12.22 10.22
CA LEU A 54 -12.05 10.98 9.53
C LEU A 54 -10.99 9.88 9.77
N VAL A 55 -9.71 10.22 9.60
CA VAL A 55 -8.60 9.27 9.81
C VAL A 55 -8.47 8.88 11.27
N PHE A 56 -8.67 9.81 12.20
CA PHE A 56 -8.68 9.53 13.63
C PHE A 56 -9.77 8.52 14.00
N VAL A 57 -11.02 8.78 13.60
CA VAL A 57 -12.14 7.86 13.87
C VAL A 57 -11.90 6.49 13.23
N ARG A 58 -11.42 6.45 11.98
CA ARG A 58 -11.08 5.21 11.27
C ARG A 58 -10.04 4.38 12.01
N THR A 59 -8.95 5.01 12.43
CA THR A 59 -7.83 4.32 13.11
C THR A 59 -8.20 3.91 14.53
N LEU A 60 -8.95 4.74 15.25
CA LEU A 60 -9.48 4.42 16.56
C LEU A 60 -10.45 3.24 16.50
N ALA A 61 -11.40 3.25 15.56
CA ALA A 61 -12.34 2.15 15.36
C ALA A 61 -11.62 0.84 15.03
N ALA A 62 -10.64 0.87 14.13
CA ALA A 62 -9.82 -0.31 13.82
C ALA A 62 -9.09 -0.84 15.08
N GLY A 63 -8.51 0.05 15.89
CA GLY A 63 -7.86 -0.31 17.15
C GLY A 63 -8.83 -0.96 18.15
N LEU A 64 -10.01 -0.36 18.34
CA LEU A 64 -11.04 -0.87 19.26
C LEU A 64 -11.60 -2.24 18.81
N ILE A 65 -11.72 -2.47 17.50
CA ILE A 65 -12.19 -3.75 16.97
C ILE A 65 -11.11 -4.84 17.12
N LEU A 66 -9.83 -4.48 16.93
CA LEU A 66 -8.73 -5.44 17.02
C LEU A 66 -8.31 -5.74 18.47
N LEU A 67 -8.51 -4.82 19.41
CA LEU A 67 -8.07 -4.97 20.80
C LEU A 67 -8.65 -6.21 21.51
N PRO A 68 -9.97 -6.53 21.40
CA PRO A 68 -10.53 -7.78 21.93
C PRO A 68 -9.88 -9.02 21.34
N MET A 69 -9.57 -9.02 20.03
CA MET A 69 -8.94 -10.17 19.39
C MET A 69 -7.53 -10.42 19.93
N VAL A 70 -6.77 -9.36 20.21
CA VAL A 70 -5.45 -9.47 20.86
C VAL A 70 -5.59 -10.00 22.28
N TYR A 71 -6.56 -9.48 23.04
CA TYR A 71 -6.83 -9.93 24.41
C TYR A 71 -7.14 -11.44 24.44
N LEU A 72 -8.06 -11.90 23.58
CA LEU A 72 -8.47 -13.30 23.48
C LEU A 72 -7.33 -14.23 23.04
N ARG A 73 -6.36 -13.72 22.26
CA ARG A 73 -5.18 -14.47 21.83
C ARG A 73 -4.02 -14.45 22.84
N GLY A 74 -4.17 -13.76 23.99
CA GLY A 74 -3.11 -13.67 25.01
C GLY A 74 -1.88 -12.87 24.56
N SER A 75 -1.96 -12.10 23.47
CA SER A 75 -0.82 -11.42 22.85
C SER A 75 -0.50 -10.05 23.45
N LEU A 76 -1.12 -9.68 24.57
CA LEU A 76 -0.94 -8.36 25.20
C LEU A 76 0.50 -8.09 25.63
N LEU A 77 1.23 -9.11 26.10
CA LEU A 77 2.64 -8.97 26.47
C LEU A 77 3.52 -8.62 25.27
N LYS A 78 3.23 -9.19 24.08
CA LYS A 78 3.92 -8.85 22.83
C LYS A 78 3.64 -7.41 22.41
N ILE A 79 2.40 -6.93 22.56
CA ILE A 79 2.08 -5.51 22.32
C ILE A 79 2.88 -4.62 23.25
N LYS A 80 2.91 -4.93 24.56
CA LYS A 80 3.69 -4.13 25.52
C LYS A 80 5.18 -4.14 25.21
N HIS A 81 5.72 -5.24 24.70
CA HIS A 81 7.14 -5.32 24.34
C HIS A 81 7.47 -4.51 23.09
N HIS A 82 6.65 -4.63 22.03
CA HIS A 82 6.88 -3.99 20.74
C HIS A 82 6.09 -2.69 20.52
N TRP A 83 5.56 -2.06 21.58
CA TRP A 83 4.63 -0.92 21.47
C TRP A 83 5.19 0.23 20.62
N ARG A 84 6.50 0.50 20.72
CA ARG A 84 7.18 1.53 19.90
C ARG A 84 7.17 1.17 18.43
N HIS A 85 7.46 -0.09 18.09
CA HIS A 85 7.46 -0.57 16.71
C HIS A 85 6.04 -0.61 16.14
N ILE A 86 5.06 -1.04 16.93
CA ILE A 86 3.64 -1.01 16.55
C ILE A 86 3.17 0.43 16.31
N PHE A 87 3.59 1.37 17.16
CA PHE A 87 3.27 2.79 16.99
C PHE A 87 3.87 3.36 15.70
N VAL A 88 5.17 3.13 15.45
CA VAL A 88 5.84 3.56 14.21
C VAL A 88 5.18 2.93 12.97
N LEU A 89 4.88 1.63 13.01
CA LEU A 89 4.16 0.97 11.91
C LEU A 89 2.77 1.56 11.71
N SER A 90 2.04 1.87 12.77
CA SER A 90 0.71 2.50 12.65
C SER A 90 0.79 3.88 12.00
N LEU A 91 1.85 4.65 12.30
CA LEU A 91 2.10 5.93 11.65
C LEU A 91 2.39 5.77 10.15
N LEU A 92 3.30 4.85 9.80
CA LEU A 92 3.75 4.63 8.42
C LEU A 92 2.72 3.90 7.55
N ALA A 93 1.90 3.03 8.16
CA ALA A 93 0.95 2.16 7.48
C ALA A 93 -0.47 2.70 7.49
N SER A 94 -0.76 3.76 8.25
CA SER A 94 -2.13 4.25 8.36
C SER A 94 -2.22 5.74 8.63
N SER A 95 -1.76 6.23 9.77
CA SER A 95 -2.10 7.59 10.20
C SER A 95 -1.60 8.68 9.26
N ILE A 96 -0.32 8.63 8.86
CA ILE A 96 0.24 9.62 7.94
C ILE A 96 -0.28 9.39 6.52
N PRO A 97 -0.20 8.18 5.93
CA PRO A 97 -0.68 7.95 4.57
C PRO A 97 -2.16 8.29 4.36
N PHE A 98 -3.05 7.85 5.26
CA PHE A 98 -4.48 8.14 5.11
C PHE A 98 -4.80 9.62 5.30
N SER A 99 -4.05 10.36 6.13
CA SER A 99 -4.22 11.81 6.26
C SER A 99 -3.83 12.53 4.97
N LEU A 100 -2.72 12.12 4.36
CA LEU A 100 -2.27 12.62 3.07
C LEU A 100 -3.26 12.26 1.95
N PHE A 101 -3.75 11.03 1.90
CA PHE A 101 -4.78 10.62 0.94
C PHE A 101 -6.11 11.33 1.15
N ALA A 102 -6.51 11.60 2.40
CA ALA A 102 -7.69 12.38 2.69
C ALA A 102 -7.54 13.85 2.25
N PHE A 103 -6.36 14.44 2.44
CA PHE A 103 -6.02 15.75 1.86
C PHE A 103 -6.07 15.71 0.33
N THR A 104 -5.41 14.74 -0.31
CA THR A 104 -5.41 14.58 -1.76
C THR A 104 -6.82 14.39 -2.30
N ALA A 105 -7.65 13.60 -1.61
CA ALA A 105 -9.04 13.38 -1.96
C ALA A 105 -9.85 14.67 -1.97
N ALA A 106 -9.49 15.75 -1.27
CA ALA A 106 -10.19 17.02 -1.42
C ALA A 106 -10.06 17.61 -2.84
N TYR A 107 -8.93 17.37 -3.51
CA TYR A 107 -8.57 18.03 -4.79
C TYR A 107 -8.74 17.13 -6.02
N VAL A 108 -8.67 15.81 -5.86
CA VAL A 108 -8.71 14.87 -6.99
C VAL A 108 -9.88 13.91 -6.91
N THR A 109 -10.17 13.21 -8.00
CA THR A 109 -11.20 12.16 -8.02
C THR A 109 -10.75 10.92 -7.21
N SER A 110 -11.69 10.16 -6.67
CA SER A 110 -11.38 8.91 -5.93
C SER A 110 -10.66 7.89 -6.81
N GLY A 111 -10.98 7.84 -8.11
CA GLY A 111 -10.26 7.03 -9.10
C GLY A 111 -8.79 7.43 -9.22
N PHE A 112 -8.50 8.72 -9.35
CA PHE A 112 -7.12 9.20 -9.44
C PHE A 112 -6.33 8.93 -8.16
N ALA A 113 -6.93 9.13 -6.99
CA ALA A 113 -6.31 8.78 -5.71
C ALA A 113 -5.99 7.28 -5.60
N SER A 114 -6.92 6.41 -6.04
CA SER A 114 -6.70 4.95 -6.07
C SER A 114 -5.55 4.56 -7.00
N ILE A 115 -5.40 5.25 -8.12
CA ILE A 115 -4.31 5.04 -9.07
C ILE A 115 -2.97 5.49 -8.49
N LEU A 116 -2.92 6.66 -7.85
CA LEU A 116 -1.72 7.10 -7.13
C LEU A 116 -1.33 6.07 -6.07
N ASN A 117 -2.30 5.46 -5.37
CA ASN A 117 -2.04 4.37 -4.43
C ASN A 117 -1.45 3.10 -5.08
N ALA A 118 -1.74 2.83 -6.36
CA ALA A 118 -1.17 1.69 -7.08
C ALA A 118 0.34 1.84 -7.37
N THR A 119 0.96 2.98 -7.02
CA THR A 119 2.41 3.22 -7.19
C THR A 119 3.28 2.60 -6.09
N ILE A 120 2.70 2.02 -5.03
CA ILE A 120 3.45 1.37 -3.94
C ILE A 120 4.50 0.36 -4.44
N PRO A 121 4.23 -0.52 -5.44
CA PRO A 121 5.22 -1.47 -5.93
C PRO A 121 6.45 -0.79 -6.54
N ILE A 122 6.27 0.38 -7.18
CA ILE A 122 7.37 1.16 -7.76
C ILE A 122 8.32 1.61 -6.66
N TRP A 123 7.78 2.20 -5.59
CA TRP A 123 8.56 2.60 -4.42
C TRP A 123 9.20 1.40 -3.72
N THR A 124 8.49 0.27 -3.66
CA THR A 124 9.00 -0.95 -3.03
C THR A 124 10.23 -1.47 -3.77
N VAL A 125 10.18 -1.56 -5.10
CA VAL A 125 11.33 -1.98 -5.91
C VAL A 125 12.48 -0.98 -5.78
N LEU A 126 12.19 0.32 -5.84
CA LEU A 126 13.20 1.36 -5.72
C LEU A 126 13.93 1.32 -4.37
N LEU A 127 13.17 1.23 -3.26
CA LEU A 127 13.73 1.13 -1.92
C LEU A 127 14.45 -0.19 -1.69
N GLY A 128 13.95 -1.31 -2.23
CA GLY A 128 14.64 -2.60 -2.19
C GLY A 128 16.02 -2.55 -2.83
N PHE A 129 16.11 -1.91 -4.00
CA PHE A 129 17.39 -1.67 -4.67
C PHE A 129 18.30 -0.71 -3.87
N LEU A 130 17.79 0.43 -3.42
CA LEU A 130 18.60 1.45 -2.74
C LEU A 130 19.08 1.05 -1.34
N ILE A 131 18.22 0.39 -0.55
CA ILE A 131 18.51 0.06 0.86
C ILE A 131 19.21 -1.29 0.97
N PHE A 132 18.81 -2.29 0.17
CA PHE A 132 19.26 -3.68 0.32
C PHE A 132 20.10 -4.17 -0.87
N GLY A 133 20.29 -3.36 -1.92
CA GLY A 133 21.05 -3.76 -3.10
C GLY A 133 20.39 -4.89 -3.89
N GLU A 134 19.08 -5.10 -3.71
CA GLU A 134 18.35 -6.18 -4.38
C GLU A 134 18.36 -5.99 -5.89
N LYS A 135 18.68 -7.05 -6.64
CA LYS A 135 18.66 -7.00 -8.11
C LYS A 135 17.23 -6.87 -8.61
N VAL A 136 16.95 -5.79 -9.34
CA VAL A 136 15.65 -5.58 -9.97
C VAL A 136 15.47 -6.57 -11.11
N SER A 137 14.44 -7.42 -11.02
CA SER A 137 14.08 -8.35 -12.09
C SER A 137 13.57 -7.58 -13.33
N LYS A 138 13.97 -8.02 -14.52
CA LYS A 138 13.44 -7.47 -15.80
C LYS A 138 11.92 -7.61 -15.89
N VAL A 139 11.35 -8.67 -15.32
CA VAL A 139 9.90 -8.89 -15.27
C VAL A 139 9.22 -7.85 -14.38
N ALA A 140 9.82 -7.52 -13.23
CA ALA A 140 9.29 -6.47 -12.35
C ALA A 140 9.33 -5.10 -13.03
N LEU A 141 10.40 -4.79 -13.78
CA LEU A 141 10.50 -3.56 -14.55
C LEU A 141 9.41 -3.47 -15.64
N LEU A 142 9.15 -4.57 -16.36
CA LEU A 142 8.08 -4.63 -17.35
C LEU A 142 6.70 -4.44 -16.74
N GLY A 143 6.43 -5.05 -15.57
CA GLY A 143 5.18 -4.85 -14.85
C GLY A 143 4.97 -3.40 -14.39
N ILE A 144 6.04 -2.74 -13.93
CA ILE A 144 6.01 -1.31 -13.57
C ILE A 144 5.71 -0.45 -14.80
N LEU A 145 6.40 -0.68 -15.92
CA LEU A 145 6.16 0.08 -17.15
C LEU A 145 4.73 -0.11 -17.65
N LEU A 146 4.23 -1.35 -17.67
CA LEU A 146 2.86 -1.65 -18.07
C LEU A 146 1.84 -0.95 -17.15
N GLY A 147 2.05 -1.03 -15.83
CA GLY A 147 1.21 -0.35 -14.84
C GLY A 147 1.21 1.16 -15.03
N PHE A 148 2.39 1.77 -15.21
CA PHE A 148 2.52 3.20 -15.48
C PHE A 148 1.81 3.61 -16.78
N THR A 149 1.92 2.79 -17.82
CA THR A 149 1.23 3.05 -19.10
C THR A 149 -0.29 3.01 -18.91
N GLY A 150 -0.81 2.06 -18.13
CA GLY A 150 -2.23 2.01 -17.79
C GLY A 150 -2.71 3.26 -17.04
N VAL A 151 -1.91 3.76 -16.08
CA VAL A 151 -2.20 5.02 -15.37
C VAL A 151 -2.22 6.21 -16.33
N TRP A 152 -1.21 6.32 -17.20
CA TRP A 152 -1.11 7.39 -18.18
C TRP A 152 -2.31 7.41 -19.15
N VAL A 153 -2.75 6.25 -19.63
CA VAL A 153 -3.92 6.15 -20.52
C VAL A 153 -5.21 6.58 -19.81
N LEU A 154 -5.35 6.30 -18.51
CA LEU A 154 -6.56 6.64 -17.77
C LEU A 154 -6.64 8.13 -17.38
N TYR A 155 -5.51 8.81 -17.16
CA TYR A 155 -5.48 10.15 -16.54
C TYR A 155 -4.47 11.15 -17.13
N GLY A 156 -3.78 10.80 -18.22
CA GLY A 156 -2.75 11.65 -18.83
C GLY A 156 -3.28 13.03 -19.25
N ASP A 157 -4.48 13.07 -19.82
CA ASP A 157 -5.09 14.31 -20.33
C ASP A 157 -5.56 15.24 -19.18
N ASP A 158 -6.18 14.66 -18.13
CA ASP A 158 -6.61 15.40 -16.94
C ASP A 158 -5.42 15.99 -16.16
N ALA A 159 -4.29 15.27 -16.10
CA ALA A 159 -3.08 15.73 -15.42
C ALA A 159 -2.43 16.94 -16.12
N MET A 160 -2.51 17.03 -17.46
CA MET A 160 -1.93 18.14 -18.21
C MET A 160 -2.75 19.43 -18.09
N SER A 161 -4.08 19.33 -17.98
CA SER A 161 -5.00 20.49 -17.97
C SER A 161 -5.07 21.24 -16.63
N GLN A 162 -4.79 20.57 -15.50
CA GLN A 162 -4.92 21.14 -14.14
C GLN A 162 -3.60 21.15 -13.33
N SER A 163 -2.47 20.98 -14.03
CA SER A 163 -1.15 20.65 -13.45
C SER A 163 -0.68 21.53 -12.27
N ALA A 164 -0.96 22.84 -12.28
CA ALA A 164 -0.49 23.74 -11.23
C ALA A 164 -1.27 23.61 -9.90
N SER A 165 -2.58 23.32 -9.92
CA SER A 165 -3.41 23.26 -8.72
C SER A 165 -3.36 21.90 -8.00
N ILE A 166 -2.97 20.83 -8.71
CA ILE A 166 -2.96 19.46 -8.19
C ILE A 166 -1.58 18.94 -7.80
N ALA A 167 -0.50 19.69 -8.09
CA ALA A 167 0.88 19.23 -7.86
C ALA A 167 1.14 18.87 -6.38
N LEU A 168 0.71 19.72 -5.44
CA LEU A 168 0.87 19.46 -4.00
C LEU A 168 0.04 18.25 -3.52
N PRO A 169 -1.27 18.12 -3.85
CA PRO A 169 -2.06 16.92 -3.60
C PRO A 169 -1.43 15.63 -4.15
N VAL A 170 -0.88 15.66 -5.36
CA VAL A 170 -0.21 14.50 -5.98
C VAL A 170 1.08 14.15 -5.22
N ALA A 171 1.91 15.14 -4.90
CA ALA A 171 3.13 14.92 -4.12
C ALA A 171 2.82 14.33 -2.74
N ALA A 172 1.76 14.79 -2.08
CA ALA A 172 1.28 14.23 -0.81
C ALA A 172 0.91 12.75 -0.93
N ALA A 173 0.16 12.36 -1.97
CA ALA A 173 -0.21 10.96 -2.20
C ALA A 173 0.99 10.08 -2.57
N LEU A 174 1.94 10.59 -3.37
CA LEU A 174 3.17 9.86 -3.69
C LEU A 174 4.06 9.67 -2.46
N PHE A 175 4.13 10.67 -1.58
CA PHE A 175 4.81 10.52 -0.29
C PHE A 175 4.10 9.49 0.60
N ALA A 176 2.76 9.45 0.58
CA ALA A 176 1.99 8.43 1.28
C ALA A 176 2.31 7.00 0.78
N THR A 177 2.42 6.80 -0.54
CA THR A 177 2.78 5.48 -1.08
C THR A 177 4.22 5.08 -0.81
N LEU A 178 5.14 6.05 -0.72
CA LEU A 178 6.50 5.81 -0.22
C LEU A 178 6.50 5.32 1.24
N MET A 179 5.69 5.93 2.11
CA MET A 179 5.53 5.49 3.50
C MET A 179 4.94 4.06 3.60
N TYR A 180 3.99 3.72 2.73
CA TYR A 180 3.48 2.35 2.61
C TYR A 180 4.56 1.36 2.19
N ALA A 181 5.41 1.71 1.23
CA ALA A 181 6.53 0.84 0.85
C ALA A 181 7.50 0.65 2.03
N LEU A 182 7.85 1.71 2.76
CA LEU A 182 8.69 1.64 3.95
C LEU A 182 8.11 0.76 5.05
N THR A 183 6.78 0.74 5.20
CA THR A 183 6.09 -0.14 6.16
C THR A 183 6.48 -1.60 5.95
N GLY A 184 6.50 -2.07 4.70
CA GLY A 184 6.87 -3.46 4.38
C GLY A 184 8.29 -3.81 4.82
N PHE A 185 9.24 -2.89 4.60
CA PHE A 185 10.63 -3.08 5.03
C PHE A 185 10.80 -2.99 6.55
N TYR A 186 10.12 -2.04 7.20
CA TYR A 186 10.15 -1.89 8.65
C TYR A 186 9.54 -3.10 9.36
N HIS A 187 8.40 -3.60 8.87
CA HIS A 187 7.73 -4.78 9.41
C HIS A 187 8.64 -6.02 9.34
N LYS A 188 9.24 -6.29 8.17
CA LYS A 188 10.18 -7.40 7.99
C LYS A 188 11.40 -7.33 8.91
N ARG A 189 11.90 -6.12 9.20
CA ARG A 189 13.12 -5.93 10.00
C ARG A 189 12.90 -6.05 11.51
N PHE A 190 11.72 -5.68 12.02
CA PHE A 190 11.51 -5.51 13.48
C PHE A 190 10.39 -6.36 14.08
N LEU A 191 9.51 -6.97 13.28
CA LEU A 191 8.36 -7.73 13.79
C LEU A 191 8.22 -9.16 13.25
N VAL A 192 8.98 -9.52 12.21
CA VAL A 192 9.03 -10.90 11.71
C VAL A 192 10.23 -11.58 12.39
N GLU A 193 10.04 -11.93 13.66
CA GLU A 193 10.87 -12.88 14.42
C GLU A 193 10.09 -14.18 14.63
#